data_AF-A0A2G6JWQ0-F1
#
_entry.id   AF-A0A2G6JWQ0-F1
#
_cell.length_a   1.000
_cell.length_b   1.000
_cell.length_c   1.000
_cell.angle_alpha   90.00
_cell.angle_beta   90.00
_cell.angle_gamma   90.00
#
_symmetry.space_group_name_H-M   'P 1'
#
loop_
_entity.id
_entity.type
_entity.pdbx_description
1 polymer ?
#
loop_
_entity_poly.entity_id
_entity_poly.type
_entity_poly.pdbx_seq_one_letter_code
_entity_poly.pdbx_strand_id
1 'polypeptide(L)'
;MRNPAGLPCHYVERVPGPMRIRRIVLLTATAAVGLFSQTLAPVTAAEEGVAAEVHSVTVSLTERTSSDAAPDSGRQADGEQGRAHTHENDMGERPAGEQTAFLASEQIDTDQFAMVGAVLPGDNVKANSVQVRARALDGSWGKWQTLPADDQEGPDSDSAEYAGSEKRATAPVWVGDADAVQTRVVTDGSVSAAQVPADEQLELALVDPGRSAKDGTASGERMGAHGAARPAVIRRSDWGADERLTCSDRAAHPRAFAAVVHHTAGSNGYSSKAQAMRQIRGDYAYHTKTRGWCDIGYNFIVDKWGNVYEGRRGSITSARIGAHAAGFNKGTVGIAILGTYSRSTPPARTQAAVANVIAWRLSKYGAQPNSRVNYVPGAGSVKFPAGRQVNVPRVMGHRDVGLTSCPGTAAYRTLGGIRARAQSAVNAAAMTRAVYRDTLRREASDASVRYWQATAMTSRSRLITGISAHVDSRRRVVDTAYRLVLGRSASRSEQDHWGEQLRTGRVNDTTLVARLAGSAEFYRQAGSTRSGFVKLLFRRVLEREARAGDVKTWGAATARRGRTSVADMVYGSVEGAHRRIDRGYRAYLGRAPHPAARTSRAAAVRRYGDEALRRSLMSSSEYARRARQRY
;
A
#
# COMPACT_ATOMS: atom_id res chain seq x y z
N MET A 1 -53.66 16.26 14.05
CA MET A 1 -54.93 15.57 13.77
C MET A 1 -55.70 16.38 12.74
N ARG A 2 -56.19 15.69 11.70
CA ARG A 2 -57.25 16.06 10.74
C ARG A 2 -57.05 17.23 9.77
N ASN A 3 -56.72 16.83 8.54
CA ASN A 3 -57.23 17.41 7.29
C ASN A 3 -58.76 17.13 7.18
N PRO A 4 -59.53 17.91 6.40
CA PRO A 4 -60.22 17.23 5.30
C PRO A 4 -60.31 18.04 3.98
N ALA A 5 -60.57 17.27 2.93
CA ALA A 5 -60.53 17.58 1.50
C ALA A 5 -61.76 18.34 0.95
N GLY A 6 -61.64 18.82 -0.30
CA GLY A 6 -62.78 19.17 -1.14
C GLY A 6 -62.44 19.89 -2.45
N LEU A 7 -62.24 19.14 -3.53
CA LEU A 7 -62.45 19.60 -4.91
C LEU A 7 -63.95 19.47 -5.25
N PRO A 8 -64.49 20.25 -6.22
CA PRO A 8 -64.75 19.66 -7.54
C PRO A 8 -64.53 20.61 -8.75
N CYS A 9 -64.44 19.97 -9.93
CA CYS A 9 -64.25 20.55 -11.27
C CYS A 9 -65.56 21.07 -11.91
N HIS A 10 -65.46 22.07 -12.80
CA HIS A 10 -65.96 22.10 -14.21
C HIS A 10 -66.26 23.53 -14.71
N TYR A 11 -65.58 23.99 -15.77
CA TYR A 11 -66.19 24.52 -17.01
C TYR A 11 -65.13 24.75 -18.12
N VAL A 12 -65.49 24.54 -19.38
CA VAL A 12 -64.63 24.48 -20.59
C VAL A 12 -65.11 25.52 -21.63
N GLU A 13 -64.21 25.89 -22.55
CA GLU A 13 -64.38 26.57 -23.87
C GLU A 13 -64.32 28.13 -23.87
N ARG A 14 -63.69 28.87 -24.81
CA ARG A 14 -62.97 28.63 -26.09
C ARG A 14 -62.13 29.87 -26.48
N VAL A 15 -61.15 29.65 -27.37
CA VAL A 15 -60.08 30.52 -27.99
C VAL A 15 -60.68 31.53 -29.02
N PRO A 16 -60.11 32.75 -29.30
CA PRO A 16 -58.96 32.93 -30.23
C PRO A 16 -57.96 34.07 -29.94
N GLY A 17 -56.66 33.81 -30.22
CA GLY A 17 -55.60 34.80 -30.34
C GLY A 17 -55.03 34.84 -31.79
N PRO A 18 -54.58 36.01 -32.31
CA PRO A 18 -54.11 36.12 -33.68
C PRO A 18 -52.61 36.48 -33.85
N MET A 19 -52.14 36.28 -35.09
CA MET A 19 -50.99 36.92 -35.80
C MET A 19 -49.56 36.43 -35.58
N ARG A 20 -48.65 36.35 -36.59
CA ARG A 20 -48.71 36.37 -38.08
C ARG A 20 -47.30 36.02 -38.64
N ILE A 21 -47.30 35.28 -39.74
CA ILE A 21 -46.50 35.44 -40.98
C ILE A 21 -45.01 35.00 -41.05
N ARG A 22 -44.80 34.16 -42.08
CA ARG A 22 -43.59 33.60 -42.67
C ARG A 22 -43.03 34.52 -43.80
N ARG A 23 -41.71 34.50 -44.06
CA ARG A 23 -41.04 33.96 -45.29
C ARG A 23 -39.71 34.64 -45.69
N ILE A 24 -38.73 33.77 -46.01
CA ILE A 24 -37.77 33.77 -47.15
C ILE A 24 -36.58 34.75 -47.12
N VAL A 25 -35.34 34.21 -47.26
CA VAL A 25 -34.41 34.44 -48.40
C VAL A 25 -33.47 33.23 -48.58
N LEU A 26 -33.24 32.91 -49.86
CA LEU A 26 -32.47 31.85 -50.53
C LEU A 26 -30.94 32.10 -50.46
N LEU A 27 -30.07 31.06 -50.51
CA LEU A 27 -28.80 31.07 -51.28
C LEU A 27 -28.05 29.72 -51.27
N THR A 28 -28.01 29.12 -52.47
CA THR A 28 -27.00 28.30 -53.15
C THR A 28 -25.98 27.44 -52.39
N ALA A 29 -25.93 26.17 -52.79
CA ALA A 29 -24.91 25.16 -52.46
C ALA A 29 -23.68 25.26 -53.37
N THR A 30 -22.49 25.10 -52.77
CA THR A 30 -21.25 24.67 -53.45
C THR A 30 -20.62 23.57 -52.60
N ALA A 31 -20.31 22.44 -53.23
CA ALA A 31 -19.83 21.22 -52.59
C ALA A 31 -18.37 21.34 -52.13
N ALA A 32 -18.09 20.88 -50.91
CA ALA A 32 -16.76 20.46 -50.49
C ALA A 32 -16.86 19.00 -50.04
N VAL A 33 -16.24 18.11 -50.81
CA VAL A 33 -16.05 16.70 -50.47
C VAL A 33 -15.06 16.64 -49.31
N GLY A 34 -15.59 16.52 -48.09
CA GLY A 34 -14.82 16.12 -46.91
C GLY A 34 -15.02 14.64 -46.66
N LEU A 35 -14.00 13.83 -46.92
CA LEU A 35 -13.90 12.45 -46.46
C LEU A 35 -14.03 12.42 -44.93
N PHE A 36 -15.23 12.15 -44.42
CA PHE A 36 -15.41 11.73 -43.04
C PHE A 36 -14.95 10.27 -42.94
N SER A 37 -13.67 10.07 -42.61
CA SER A 37 -13.26 8.82 -41.96
C SER A 37 -14.03 8.73 -40.65
N GLN A 38 -15.15 8.00 -40.66
CA GLN A 38 -15.73 7.49 -39.42
C GLN A 38 -14.74 6.50 -38.84
N THR A 39 -13.79 6.98 -38.04
CA THR A 39 -13.18 6.14 -37.02
C THR A 39 -14.29 5.81 -36.04
N LEU A 40 -15.00 4.71 -36.29
CA LEU A 40 -15.69 3.97 -35.25
C LEU A 40 -14.63 3.68 -34.19
N ALA A 41 -14.62 4.49 -33.13
CA ALA A 41 -13.89 4.12 -31.93
C ALA A 41 -14.38 2.71 -31.55
N PRO A 42 -13.49 1.72 -31.40
CA PRO A 42 -13.94 0.42 -30.97
C PRO A 42 -14.62 0.63 -29.63
N VAL A 43 -15.89 0.25 -29.55
CA VAL A 43 -16.55 -0.02 -28.27
C VAL A 43 -15.67 -1.09 -27.65
N THR A 44 -14.84 -0.71 -26.68
CA THR A 44 -14.04 -1.67 -25.92
C THR A 44 -15.06 -2.56 -25.23
N ALA A 45 -15.22 -3.80 -25.71
CA ALA A 45 -15.85 -4.85 -24.95
C ALA A 45 -15.28 -4.79 -23.54
N ALA A 46 -16.14 -4.77 -22.52
CA ALA A 46 -15.68 -4.91 -21.15
C ALA A 46 -14.81 -6.17 -21.13
N GLU A 47 -13.50 -6.03 -20.91
CA GLU A 47 -12.58 -7.17 -20.94
C GLU A 47 -13.01 -8.15 -19.85
N GLU A 48 -13.62 -9.25 -20.24
CA GLU A 48 -14.13 -10.27 -19.33
C GLU A 48 -12.97 -10.88 -18.54
N GLY A 49 -13.16 -11.05 -17.23
CA GLY A 49 -12.19 -11.73 -16.38
C GLY A 49 -12.00 -13.18 -16.79
N VAL A 50 -10.96 -13.83 -16.26
CA VAL A 50 -10.71 -15.25 -16.56
C VAL A 50 -11.72 -16.08 -15.79
N ALA A 51 -12.57 -16.82 -16.51
CA ALA A 51 -13.51 -17.76 -15.93
C ALA A 51 -12.76 -18.99 -15.39
N ALA A 52 -12.33 -18.93 -14.13
CA ALA A 52 -11.81 -20.10 -13.43
C ALA A 52 -12.96 -21.08 -13.13
N GLU A 53 -12.73 -22.38 -13.29
CA GLU A 53 -13.73 -23.43 -13.13
C GLU A 53 -13.50 -24.23 -11.85
N VAL A 54 -14.58 -24.71 -11.25
CA VAL A 54 -14.54 -25.59 -10.07
C VAL A 54 -15.37 -26.81 -10.40
N HIS A 55 -14.74 -27.98 -10.32
CA HIS A 55 -15.38 -29.28 -10.48
C HIS A 55 -15.40 -30.00 -9.14
N SER A 56 -16.59 -30.31 -8.64
CA SER A 56 -16.76 -31.07 -7.40
C SER A 56 -16.77 -32.56 -7.69
N VAL A 57 -15.95 -33.32 -6.96
CA VAL A 57 -15.83 -34.78 -7.07
C VAL A 57 -16.18 -35.39 -5.73
N THR A 58 -17.28 -36.15 -5.67
CA THR A 58 -17.62 -36.97 -4.52
C THR A 58 -16.68 -38.17 -4.43
N VAL A 59 -16.10 -38.39 -3.25
CA VAL A 59 -15.09 -39.43 -3.05
C VAL A 59 -15.65 -40.57 -2.20
N SER A 60 -15.59 -41.77 -2.76
CA SER A 60 -15.74 -43.00 -2.00
C SER A 60 -14.38 -43.43 -1.41
N LEU A 61 -14.37 -43.68 -0.10
CA LEU A 61 -13.17 -44.07 0.63
C LEU A 61 -13.23 -45.54 1.04
N THR A 62 -12.12 -46.26 0.89
CA THR A 62 -11.96 -47.64 1.38
C THR A 62 -10.85 -47.71 2.43
N GLU A 63 -11.04 -48.56 3.44
CA GLU A 63 -10.02 -48.84 4.45
C GLU A 63 -8.80 -49.49 3.81
N ARG A 64 -7.62 -48.95 4.11
CA ARG A 64 -6.33 -49.51 3.70
C ARG A 64 -5.31 -49.40 4.82
N THR A 65 -4.40 -50.35 4.85
CA THR A 65 -3.25 -50.36 5.75
C THR A 65 -1.98 -49.93 5.03
N SER A 66 -0.93 -49.53 5.76
CA SER A 66 0.35 -49.15 5.15
C SER A 66 1.01 -50.27 4.33
N SER A 67 0.62 -51.54 4.54
CA SER A 67 1.03 -52.69 3.72
C SER A 67 0.33 -52.79 2.35
N ASP A 68 -0.81 -52.09 2.16
CA ASP A 68 -1.58 -52.09 0.90
C ASP A 68 -1.16 -50.96 -0.05
N ALA A 69 -0.15 -50.17 0.32
CA ALA A 69 0.37 -49.10 -0.51
C ALA A 69 1.18 -49.68 -1.68
N ALA A 70 0.77 -49.40 -2.92
CA ALA A 70 1.59 -49.70 -4.09
C ALA A 70 3.01 -49.14 -3.90
N PRO A 71 4.06 -49.87 -4.29
CA PRO A 71 5.43 -49.44 -4.10
C PRO A 71 5.63 -48.08 -4.76
N ASP A 72 6.34 -47.20 -4.05
CA ASP A 72 6.76 -45.89 -4.54
C ASP A 72 7.68 -46.09 -5.76
N SER A 73 7.09 -46.28 -6.95
CA SER A 73 7.81 -46.62 -8.17
C SER A 73 8.44 -45.38 -8.80
N GLY A 74 9.30 -44.70 -8.05
CA GLY A 74 10.34 -43.86 -8.62
C GLY A 74 11.51 -44.74 -9.02
N ARG A 75 11.68 -45.03 -10.31
CA ARG A 75 12.92 -45.64 -10.83
C ARG A 75 14.12 -44.81 -10.37
N GLN A 76 14.95 -45.38 -9.49
CA GLN A 76 16.33 -44.93 -9.29
C GLN A 76 17.08 -45.17 -10.61
N ALA A 77 17.42 -44.09 -11.30
CA ALA A 77 18.50 -44.09 -12.27
C ALA A 77 19.69 -43.40 -11.58
N ASP A 78 20.71 -44.19 -11.27
CA ASP A 78 21.99 -43.72 -10.78
C ASP A 78 22.65 -42.83 -11.84
N GLY A 79 22.98 -41.59 -11.44
CA GLY A 79 23.56 -40.57 -12.30
C GLY A 79 23.88 -39.30 -11.53
N GLU A 80 25.12 -39.23 -11.06
CA GLU A 80 25.82 -38.16 -10.35
C GLU A 80 25.40 -36.68 -10.60
N GLN A 81 25.44 -35.92 -9.49
CA GLN A 81 25.58 -34.45 -9.33
C GLN A 81 24.31 -33.58 -9.28
N GLY A 82 23.98 -33.12 -8.05
CA GLY A 82 23.15 -31.94 -7.81
C GLY A 82 22.50 -31.90 -6.44
N ARG A 83 23.17 -31.30 -5.43
CA ARG A 83 22.62 -31.10 -4.07
C ARG A 83 21.30 -30.30 -4.11
N ALA A 84 20.18 -30.97 -3.87
CA ALA A 84 18.89 -30.35 -3.54
C ALA A 84 18.49 -30.80 -2.12
N HIS A 85 18.53 -29.87 -1.16
CA HIS A 85 18.09 -30.10 0.21
C HIS A 85 16.56 -30.18 0.29
N THR A 86 16.10 -31.19 1.03
CA THR A 86 14.73 -31.71 1.12
C THR A 86 13.80 -30.86 2.01
N HIS A 87 12.51 -30.88 1.68
CA HIS A 87 11.42 -30.25 2.42
C HIS A 87 10.61 -31.31 3.17
N GLU A 88 10.86 -31.47 4.47
CA GLU A 88 9.95 -32.13 5.42
C GLU A 88 8.97 -31.12 6.00
N ASN A 89 7.79 -31.58 6.42
CA ASN A 89 6.83 -30.84 7.25
C ASN A 89 6.80 -31.47 8.64
N ASP A 90 6.79 -30.64 9.68
CA ASP A 90 6.95 -31.04 11.09
C ASP A 90 5.59 -31.40 11.68
N MET A 91 5.26 -32.68 11.65
CA MET A 91 4.63 -33.36 12.78
C MET A 91 5.74 -34.27 13.29
N GLY A 92 6.03 -34.23 14.59
CA GLY A 92 7.19 -34.91 15.18
C GLY A 92 7.35 -36.33 14.64
N GLU A 93 8.60 -36.70 14.32
CA GLU A 93 8.98 -38.08 14.00
C GLU A 93 8.40 -39.02 15.06
N ARG A 94 7.29 -39.69 14.73
CA ARG A 94 6.85 -40.87 15.47
C ARG A 94 7.79 -42.01 15.10
N PRO A 95 8.22 -42.83 16.06
CA PRO A 95 9.15 -43.91 15.82
C PRO A 95 8.61 -44.87 14.75
N ALA A 96 9.48 -45.32 13.87
CA ALA A 96 9.16 -46.30 12.84
C ALA A 96 8.61 -47.59 13.49
N GLY A 97 7.32 -47.88 13.26
CA GLY A 97 6.67 -49.10 13.76
C GLY A 97 5.15 -49.01 13.94
N GLU A 98 4.55 -47.82 13.95
CA GLU A 98 3.10 -47.66 14.13
C GLU A 98 2.38 -47.68 12.77
N GLN A 99 1.63 -48.76 12.48
CA GLN A 99 0.79 -48.83 11.28
C GLN A 99 -0.24 -47.71 11.30
N THR A 100 -0.12 -46.73 10.40
CA THR A 100 -1.11 -45.66 10.29
C THR A 100 -2.26 -46.16 9.42
N ALA A 101 -3.44 -46.37 10.01
CA ALA A 101 -4.64 -46.66 9.24
C ALA A 101 -5.08 -45.41 8.47
N PHE A 102 -5.51 -45.60 7.22
CA PHE A 102 -6.07 -44.52 6.41
C PHE A 102 -7.24 -45.02 5.57
N LEU A 103 -8.17 -44.12 5.29
CA LEU A 103 -9.22 -44.31 4.31
C LEU A 103 -8.76 -43.67 3.01
N ALA A 104 -8.64 -44.40 1.91
CA ALA A 104 -8.13 -43.88 0.63
C ALA A 104 -9.15 -44.02 -0.49
N SER A 105 -9.13 -43.08 -1.43
CA SER A 105 -9.83 -43.20 -2.70
C SER A 105 -9.08 -44.10 -3.67
N GLU A 106 -9.78 -44.61 -4.68
CA GLU A 106 -9.12 -45.01 -5.93
C GLU A 106 -8.55 -43.78 -6.66
N GLN A 107 -7.80 -44.01 -7.73
CA GLN A 107 -7.45 -42.94 -8.66
C GLN A 107 -8.71 -42.41 -9.33
N ILE A 108 -8.85 -41.09 -9.37
CA ILE A 108 -9.93 -40.42 -10.09
C ILE A 108 -9.29 -39.62 -11.22
N ASP A 109 -9.51 -40.04 -12.46
CA ASP A 109 -9.13 -39.28 -13.66
C ASP A 109 -10.13 -38.14 -13.88
N THR A 110 -9.64 -36.97 -14.25
CA THR A 110 -10.43 -35.73 -14.34
C THR A 110 -10.00 -34.88 -15.52
N ASP A 111 -10.80 -33.86 -15.84
CA ASP A 111 -10.30 -32.74 -16.64
C ASP A 111 -9.15 -32.02 -15.90
N GLN A 112 -8.42 -31.16 -16.61
CA GLN A 112 -7.26 -30.48 -16.03
C GLN A 112 -7.66 -29.56 -14.86
N PHE A 113 -6.91 -29.64 -13.77
CA PHE A 113 -7.02 -28.74 -12.63
C PHE A 113 -5.62 -28.35 -12.15
N ALA A 114 -5.53 -27.34 -11.28
CA ALA A 114 -4.25 -26.94 -10.69
C ALA A 114 -4.28 -26.75 -9.16
N MET A 115 -5.47 -26.82 -8.57
CA MET A 115 -5.68 -26.60 -7.15
C MET A 115 -6.77 -27.52 -6.62
N VAL A 116 -6.60 -27.97 -5.37
CA VAL A 116 -7.52 -28.91 -4.71
C VAL A 116 -7.83 -28.41 -3.32
N GLY A 117 -9.11 -28.32 -2.97
CA GLY A 117 -9.58 -28.26 -1.58
C GLY A 117 -10.62 -29.36 -1.34
N ALA A 118 -11.15 -29.42 -0.13
CA ALA A 118 -12.19 -30.38 0.21
C ALA A 118 -13.31 -29.77 1.05
N VAL A 119 -14.55 -30.15 0.75
CA VAL A 119 -15.71 -29.96 1.63
C VAL A 119 -15.86 -31.23 2.45
N LEU A 120 -15.91 -31.06 3.78
CA LEU A 120 -15.78 -32.16 4.72
C LEU A 120 -17.16 -32.70 5.12
N PRO A 121 -17.33 -34.01 5.27
CA PRO A 121 -18.56 -34.61 5.75
C PRO A 121 -18.60 -34.78 7.26
N GLY A 122 -19.75 -34.55 7.90
CA GLY A 122 -20.03 -34.77 9.34
C GLY A 122 -18.97 -34.27 10.33
N ASP A 123 -19.11 -34.43 11.65
CA ASP A 123 -18.04 -33.94 12.57
C ASP A 123 -16.81 -34.87 12.67
N ASN A 124 -16.88 -36.03 12.02
CA ASN A 124 -15.94 -37.15 12.19
C ASN A 124 -14.65 -36.96 11.37
N VAL A 125 -14.71 -36.28 10.21
CA VAL A 125 -13.52 -36.00 9.38
C VAL A 125 -12.94 -34.64 9.75
N LYS A 126 -11.72 -34.64 10.30
CA LYS A 126 -10.99 -33.40 10.62
C LYS A 126 -10.28 -32.87 9.38
N ALA A 127 -10.31 -31.56 9.18
CA ALA A 127 -9.74 -30.94 7.98
C ALA A 127 -8.25 -31.26 7.76
N ASN A 128 -7.47 -31.28 8.85
CA ASN A 128 -6.04 -31.58 8.83
C ASN A 128 -5.70 -33.08 8.70
N SER A 129 -6.69 -33.97 8.64
CA SER A 129 -6.47 -35.39 8.35
C SER A 129 -6.62 -35.74 6.86
N VAL A 130 -7.17 -34.84 6.05
CA VAL A 130 -7.30 -35.04 4.60
C VAL A 130 -5.97 -34.75 3.91
N GLN A 131 -5.49 -35.71 3.11
CA GLN A 131 -4.31 -35.59 2.28
C GLN A 131 -4.65 -35.87 0.82
N VAL A 132 -4.07 -35.08 -0.08
CA VAL A 132 -4.26 -35.25 -1.51
C VAL A 132 -2.92 -35.44 -2.21
N ARG A 133 -2.93 -36.17 -3.32
CA ARG A 133 -1.86 -36.13 -4.33
C ARG A 133 -2.50 -36.05 -5.71
N ALA A 134 -1.79 -35.46 -6.66
CA ALA A 134 -2.27 -35.27 -8.01
C ALA A 134 -1.26 -35.83 -9.02
N ARG A 135 -1.75 -36.30 -10.16
CA ARG A 135 -0.92 -36.73 -11.29
C ARG A 135 -0.70 -35.53 -12.20
N ALA A 136 0.56 -35.17 -12.41
CA ALA A 136 0.93 -34.13 -13.37
C ALA A 136 0.65 -34.61 -14.80
N LEU A 137 0.55 -33.67 -15.75
CA LEU A 137 0.26 -33.96 -17.16
C LEU A 137 1.32 -34.85 -17.87
N ASP A 138 2.49 -35.04 -17.25
CA ASP A 138 3.52 -35.98 -17.73
C ASP A 138 3.32 -37.41 -17.20
N GLY A 139 2.23 -37.66 -16.47
CA GLY A 139 1.88 -38.94 -15.86
C GLY A 139 2.53 -39.19 -14.49
N SER A 140 3.40 -38.30 -14.01
CA SER A 140 4.06 -38.47 -12.70
C SER A 140 3.15 -38.11 -11.53
N TRP A 141 3.21 -38.88 -10.45
CA TRP A 141 2.46 -38.59 -9.23
C TRP A 141 3.24 -37.68 -8.28
N GLY A 142 2.58 -36.63 -7.80
CA GLY A 142 3.09 -35.82 -6.72
C GLY A 142 3.11 -36.56 -5.37
N LYS A 143 3.82 -35.97 -4.40
CA LYS A 143 3.79 -36.41 -3.01
C LYS A 143 2.43 -36.12 -2.38
N TRP A 144 2.08 -36.89 -1.35
CA TRP A 144 0.93 -36.59 -0.49
C TRP A 144 1.11 -35.24 0.22
N GLN A 145 0.07 -34.40 0.16
CA GLN A 145 0.00 -33.09 0.79
C GLN A 145 -1.23 -33.02 1.69
N THR A 146 -1.05 -32.62 2.95
CA THR A 146 -2.18 -32.38 3.86
C THR A 146 -2.91 -31.09 3.47
N LEU A 147 -4.23 -31.17 3.34
CA LEU A 147 -5.08 -29.99 3.20
C LEU A 147 -5.16 -29.24 4.53
N PRO A 148 -4.86 -27.93 4.58
CA PRO A 148 -4.94 -27.18 5.82
C PRO A 148 -6.38 -27.03 6.30
N ALA A 149 -6.57 -27.03 7.62
CA ALA A 149 -7.84 -26.62 8.21
C ALA A 149 -8.13 -25.15 7.93
N ASP A 150 -9.36 -24.83 7.55
CA ASP A 150 -9.82 -23.46 7.24
C ASP A 150 -11.07 -23.05 8.02
N ASP A 151 -11.27 -23.63 9.21
CA ASP A 151 -12.40 -23.32 10.09
C ASP A 151 -12.26 -21.96 10.83
N GLN A 152 -11.15 -21.24 10.60
CA GLN A 152 -10.85 -19.94 11.21
C GLN A 152 -10.80 -18.77 10.22
N GLU A 153 -10.86 -19.04 8.91
CA GLU A 153 -11.16 -18.03 7.89
C GLU A 153 -12.64 -18.13 7.51
N GLY A 154 -13.17 -17.03 6.98
CA GLY A 154 -14.58 -16.92 6.64
C GLY A 154 -15.20 -15.58 7.01
N PRO A 155 -16.40 -15.31 6.49
CA PRO A 155 -17.20 -14.15 6.86
C PRO A 155 -17.53 -14.16 8.35
N ASP A 156 -17.70 -12.98 8.95
CA ASP A 156 -18.17 -12.89 10.33
C ASP A 156 -19.60 -13.46 10.43
N SER A 157 -19.92 -14.21 11.48
CA SER A 157 -21.23 -14.88 11.61
C SER A 157 -22.43 -13.91 11.73
N ASP A 158 -22.15 -12.63 11.97
CA ASP A 158 -23.13 -11.54 11.99
C ASP A 158 -23.24 -10.79 10.65
N SER A 159 -22.61 -11.30 9.59
CA SER A 159 -22.63 -10.72 8.24
C SER A 159 -23.63 -11.42 7.33
N ALA A 160 -24.13 -10.70 6.32
CA ALA A 160 -25.02 -11.27 5.31
C ALA A 160 -24.33 -12.37 4.47
N GLU A 161 -23.03 -12.22 4.24
CA GLU A 161 -22.20 -13.18 3.50
C GLU A 161 -22.12 -14.55 4.18
N TYR A 162 -22.26 -14.60 5.52
CA TYR A 162 -22.16 -15.86 6.27
C TYR A 162 -23.33 -16.83 6.03
N ALA A 163 -24.52 -16.31 5.69
CA ALA A 163 -25.72 -17.15 5.56
C ALA A 163 -25.62 -18.17 4.41
N GLY A 164 -24.90 -17.82 3.34
CA GLY A 164 -24.70 -18.67 2.16
C GLY A 164 -23.33 -19.34 2.06
N SER A 165 -22.48 -19.21 3.09
CA SER A 165 -21.11 -19.73 3.03
C SER A 165 -21.04 -21.20 3.48
N GLU A 166 -20.24 -21.99 2.78
CA GLU A 166 -19.83 -23.33 3.22
C GLU A 166 -18.84 -23.19 4.39
N LYS A 167 -19.18 -23.78 5.52
CA LYS A 167 -18.45 -23.59 6.79
C LYS A 167 -17.42 -24.69 6.99
N ARG A 168 -17.65 -25.89 6.45
CA ARG A 168 -16.83 -27.07 6.67
C ARG A 168 -16.04 -27.43 5.42
N ALA A 169 -15.00 -26.65 5.16
CA ALA A 169 -14.07 -26.93 4.09
C ALA A 169 -12.62 -26.68 4.52
N THR A 170 -11.69 -27.26 3.78
CA THR A 170 -10.25 -27.02 3.95
C THR A 170 -9.83 -25.73 3.26
N ALA A 171 -8.59 -25.29 3.48
CA ALA A 171 -7.95 -24.36 2.56
C ALA A 171 -7.55 -25.13 1.29
N PRO A 172 -7.53 -24.49 0.11
CA PRO A 172 -7.08 -25.16 -1.09
C PRO A 172 -5.56 -25.18 -1.16
N VAL A 173 -4.98 -26.17 -1.84
CA VAL A 173 -3.55 -26.27 -2.10
C VAL A 173 -3.26 -26.31 -3.59
N TRP A 174 -2.19 -25.63 -4.01
CA TRP A 174 -1.70 -25.67 -5.39
C TRP A 174 -0.93 -26.96 -5.65
N VAL A 175 -1.38 -27.74 -6.62
CA VAL A 175 -0.75 -29.02 -7.00
C VAL A 175 0.00 -28.96 -8.34
N GLY A 176 -0.12 -27.87 -9.09
CA GLY A 176 0.39 -27.79 -10.47
C GLY A 176 -0.63 -28.35 -11.46
N ASP A 177 -0.38 -28.18 -12.76
CA ASP A 177 -1.32 -28.66 -13.78
C ASP A 177 -1.39 -30.20 -13.72
N ALA A 178 -2.58 -30.73 -13.46
CA ALA A 178 -2.84 -32.13 -13.14
C ALA A 178 -4.13 -32.63 -13.81
N ASP A 179 -4.22 -33.94 -14.04
CA ASP A 179 -5.35 -34.61 -14.72
C ASP A 179 -5.90 -35.83 -13.96
N ALA A 180 -5.38 -36.09 -12.76
CA ALA A 180 -5.95 -37.07 -11.84
C ALA A 180 -5.63 -36.71 -10.39
N VAL A 181 -6.50 -37.16 -9.48
CA VAL A 181 -6.35 -36.95 -8.04
C VAL A 181 -6.55 -38.25 -7.27
N GLN A 182 -5.86 -38.33 -6.14
CA GLN A 182 -6.16 -39.29 -5.07
C GLN A 182 -6.22 -38.55 -3.75
N THR A 183 -7.12 -38.98 -2.88
CA THR A 183 -7.24 -38.47 -1.53
C THR A 183 -7.18 -39.59 -0.51
N ARG A 184 -6.72 -39.27 0.69
CA ARG A 184 -6.80 -40.15 1.85
C ARG A 184 -7.09 -39.36 3.11
N VAL A 185 -7.78 -39.99 4.04
CA VAL A 185 -8.04 -39.49 5.39
C VAL A 185 -7.21 -40.31 6.36
N VAL A 186 -6.27 -39.66 7.05
CA VAL A 186 -5.47 -40.28 8.11
C VAL A 186 -6.33 -40.40 9.36
N THR A 187 -6.50 -41.61 9.90
CA THR A 187 -7.34 -41.86 11.08
C THR A 187 -6.49 -42.41 12.22
N ASP A 188 -6.90 -42.16 13.46
CA ASP A 188 -6.36 -42.81 14.66
C ASP A 188 -7.09 -44.12 15.00
N GLY A 189 -7.96 -44.59 14.09
CA GLY A 189 -8.82 -45.77 14.27
C GLY A 189 -10.22 -45.44 14.79
N SER A 190 -10.52 -44.16 15.08
CA SER A 190 -11.86 -43.73 15.55
C SER A 190 -12.89 -43.56 14.44
N VAL A 191 -12.48 -43.59 13.17
CA VAL A 191 -13.34 -43.45 11.99
C VAL A 191 -13.13 -44.66 11.07
N SER A 192 -14.16 -45.50 10.90
CA SER A 192 -14.19 -46.59 9.91
C SER A 192 -14.89 -46.16 8.62
N ALA A 193 -14.56 -46.77 7.48
CA ALA A 193 -15.23 -46.47 6.20
C ALA A 193 -16.75 -46.72 6.26
N ALA A 194 -17.19 -47.65 7.12
CA ALA A 194 -18.60 -47.97 7.34
C ALA A 194 -19.37 -46.90 8.14
N GLN A 195 -18.68 -45.93 8.76
CA GLN A 195 -19.26 -44.85 9.56
C GLN A 195 -19.32 -43.50 8.83
N VAL A 196 -18.97 -43.46 7.55
CA VAL A 196 -19.15 -42.27 6.69
C VAL A 196 -20.40 -42.52 5.83
N PRO A 197 -21.57 -41.95 6.17
CA PRO A 197 -22.79 -42.11 5.39
C PRO A 197 -22.60 -41.72 3.92
N ALA A 198 -23.31 -42.37 3.00
CA ALA A 198 -23.18 -42.09 1.56
C ALA A 198 -23.60 -40.65 1.18
N ASP A 199 -24.45 -40.02 1.98
CA ASP A 199 -24.88 -38.62 1.90
C ASP A 199 -23.94 -37.64 2.64
N GLU A 200 -22.99 -38.17 3.40
CA GLU A 200 -21.90 -37.45 4.05
C GLU A 200 -20.57 -37.93 3.45
N GLN A 201 -20.43 -37.92 2.12
CA GLN A 201 -19.16 -38.25 1.47
C GLN A 201 -18.23 -37.03 1.39
N LEU A 202 -16.93 -37.29 1.42
CA LEU A 202 -15.91 -36.26 1.22
C LEU A 202 -16.01 -35.74 -0.21
N GLU A 203 -16.10 -34.42 -0.39
CA GLU A 203 -16.09 -33.81 -1.71
C GLU A 203 -14.77 -33.07 -1.94
N LEU A 204 -14.11 -33.36 -3.06
CA LEU A 204 -12.96 -32.59 -3.52
C LEU A 204 -13.44 -31.50 -4.47
N ALA A 205 -13.00 -30.27 -4.23
CA ALA A 205 -13.16 -29.17 -5.17
C ALA A 205 -11.87 -29.01 -5.98
N LEU A 206 -11.92 -29.41 -7.25
CA LEU A 206 -10.82 -29.31 -8.21
C LEU A 206 -10.98 -28.02 -9.00
N VAL A 207 -9.96 -27.16 -8.95
CA VAL A 207 -10.04 -25.82 -9.52
C VAL A 207 -9.09 -25.68 -10.70
N ASP A 208 -9.64 -25.35 -11.87
CA ASP A 208 -8.86 -24.79 -12.98
C ASP A 208 -8.85 -23.26 -12.89
N PRO A 209 -7.71 -22.64 -12.56
CA PRO A 209 -7.60 -21.19 -12.46
C PRO A 209 -7.62 -20.45 -13.82
N GLY A 210 -7.60 -21.19 -14.94
CA GLY A 210 -7.53 -20.64 -16.29
C GLY A 210 -6.23 -19.90 -16.60
N ARG A 211 -6.13 -19.38 -17.82
CA ARG A 211 -4.96 -18.60 -18.32
C ARG A 211 -5.43 -17.30 -18.97
N SER A 212 -4.59 -16.27 -18.91
CA SER A 212 -4.83 -14.98 -19.59
C SER A 212 -3.62 -14.56 -20.41
N ALA A 213 -3.86 -13.93 -21.57
CA ALA A 213 -2.82 -13.25 -22.33
C ALA A 213 -2.11 -12.14 -21.52
N LYS A 214 -2.77 -11.58 -20.49
CA LYS A 214 -2.21 -10.56 -19.59
C LYS A 214 -1.26 -11.11 -18.53
N ASP A 215 -1.19 -12.44 -18.39
CA ASP A 215 -0.41 -13.08 -17.34
C ASP A 215 1.10 -12.74 -17.43
N GLY A 216 1.60 -12.38 -18.63
CA GLY A 216 2.96 -11.91 -18.85
C GLY A 216 3.17 -10.41 -18.61
N THR A 217 2.17 -9.57 -18.88
CA THR A 217 2.33 -8.12 -19.08
C THR A 217 1.86 -7.25 -17.91
N ALA A 218 1.17 -7.82 -16.92
CA ALA A 218 0.61 -7.07 -15.80
C ALA A 218 1.66 -6.17 -15.09
N SER A 219 1.44 -4.87 -15.11
CA SER A 219 2.31 -3.88 -14.44
C SER A 219 1.48 -3.05 -13.46
N GLY A 220 1.92 -2.97 -12.20
CA GLY A 220 1.13 -2.29 -11.16
C GLY A 220 1.00 -0.79 -11.38
N GLU A 221 -0.23 -0.26 -11.25
CA GLU A 221 -0.51 1.16 -11.43
C GLU A 221 -0.36 2.00 -10.14
N ARG A 222 -0.15 3.30 -10.33
CA ARG A 222 0.10 4.29 -9.27
C ARG A 222 -0.98 5.39 -9.27
N MET A 223 -1.66 5.58 -8.14
CA MET A 223 -2.51 6.75 -7.89
C MET A 223 -2.24 7.34 -6.48
N GLY A 224 -2.44 8.65 -6.28
CA GLY A 224 -2.28 9.36 -4.99
C GLY A 224 -3.54 9.27 -4.08
N ALA A 225 -3.60 9.73 -2.83
CA ALA A 225 -2.64 10.35 -1.89
C ALA A 225 -3.11 10.14 -0.41
N HIS A 226 -2.27 10.61 0.54
CA HIS A 226 -2.34 10.64 2.03
C HIS A 226 -1.98 9.34 2.78
N GLY A 227 -1.12 9.49 3.81
CA GLY A 227 -0.45 8.40 4.53
C GLY A 227 0.94 8.07 3.98
N ALA A 228 1.53 6.96 4.44
CA ALA A 228 2.65 6.31 3.78
C ALA A 228 2.28 6.03 2.31
N ALA A 229 3.25 6.12 1.42
CA ALA A 229 2.94 6.07 -0.01
C ALA A 229 2.28 4.76 -0.38
N ARG A 230 1.19 4.83 -1.16
CA ARG A 230 0.56 3.66 -1.74
C ARG A 230 1.61 2.83 -2.51
N PRO A 231 1.78 1.52 -2.25
CA PRO A 231 2.63 0.68 -3.09
C PRO A 231 2.05 0.56 -4.51
N ALA A 232 2.86 0.14 -5.49
CA ALA A 232 2.28 -0.29 -6.77
C ALA A 232 1.41 -1.52 -6.50
N VAL A 233 0.19 -1.53 -7.03
CA VAL A 233 -0.77 -2.63 -6.84
C VAL A 233 -1.21 -3.10 -8.22
N ILE A 234 -1.07 -4.40 -8.48
CA ILE A 234 -1.62 -5.10 -9.63
C ILE A 234 -3.14 -5.19 -9.41
N ARG A 235 -3.91 -4.59 -10.31
CA ARG A 235 -5.37 -4.50 -10.18
C ARG A 235 -6.01 -5.85 -10.47
N ARG A 236 -7.27 -5.98 -10.04
CA ARG A 236 -8.12 -7.15 -10.34
C ARG A 236 -8.19 -7.48 -11.84
N SER A 237 -8.37 -6.47 -12.68
CA SER A 237 -8.34 -6.59 -14.14
C SER A 237 -7.01 -7.13 -14.68
N ASP A 238 -5.90 -6.85 -14.01
CA ASP A 238 -4.56 -7.17 -14.49
C ASP A 238 -4.18 -8.62 -14.16
N TRP A 239 -4.66 -9.14 -13.02
CA TRP A 239 -4.51 -10.55 -12.66
C TRP A 239 -5.67 -11.43 -13.15
N GLY A 240 -6.65 -10.85 -13.85
CA GLY A 240 -7.72 -11.59 -14.52
C GLY A 240 -8.86 -12.00 -13.61
N ALA A 241 -9.18 -11.22 -12.59
CA ALA A 241 -10.32 -11.48 -11.71
C ALA A 241 -11.64 -11.51 -12.48
N ASP A 242 -12.42 -12.57 -12.33
CA ASP A 242 -13.80 -12.63 -12.84
C ASP A 242 -14.74 -11.87 -11.91
N GLU A 243 -15.03 -10.61 -12.25
CA GLU A 243 -15.90 -9.74 -11.45
C GLU A 243 -17.35 -10.23 -11.35
N ARG A 244 -17.77 -11.21 -12.16
CA ARG A 244 -19.10 -11.84 -12.07
C ARG A 244 -19.26 -12.69 -10.80
N LEU A 245 -18.14 -13.15 -10.22
CA LEU A 245 -18.15 -13.91 -8.97
C LEU A 245 -18.23 -13.02 -7.73
N THR A 246 -18.21 -11.69 -7.89
CA THR A 246 -18.36 -10.76 -6.75
C THR A 246 -19.82 -10.53 -6.39
N CYS A 247 -20.16 -10.54 -5.09
CA CYS A 247 -21.48 -10.09 -4.64
C CYS A 247 -21.71 -8.59 -4.90
N SER A 248 -22.99 -8.19 -4.93
CA SER A 248 -23.38 -6.77 -4.98
C SER A 248 -23.07 -6.01 -3.69
N ASP A 249 -23.09 -6.69 -2.53
CA ASP A 249 -22.77 -6.10 -1.24
C ASP A 249 -21.28 -5.72 -1.15
N ARG A 250 -21.01 -4.53 -0.63
CA ARG A 250 -19.69 -3.91 -0.56
C ARG A 250 -19.37 -3.48 0.86
N ALA A 251 -19.69 -4.33 1.83
CA ALA A 251 -19.45 -4.09 3.25
C ALA A 251 -18.06 -3.48 3.50
N ALA A 252 -18.04 -2.35 4.20
CA ALA A 252 -16.82 -1.63 4.53
C ALA A 252 -16.91 -1.08 5.94
N HIS A 253 -15.78 -1.12 6.64
CA HIS A 253 -15.64 -0.46 7.92
C HIS A 253 -15.23 1.01 7.71
N PRO A 254 -15.62 1.97 8.58
CA PRO A 254 -15.21 3.37 8.43
C PRO A 254 -13.70 3.61 8.41
N ARG A 255 -12.92 2.70 9.02
CA ARG A 255 -11.46 2.80 9.12
C ARG A 255 -10.77 1.43 9.20
N ALA A 256 -9.62 1.27 8.56
CA ALA A 256 -8.71 0.14 8.81
C ALA A 256 -7.73 0.55 9.91
N PHE A 257 -7.87 -0.03 11.09
CA PHE A 257 -7.08 0.36 12.27
C PHE A 257 -6.13 -0.74 12.78
N ALA A 258 -6.20 -1.94 12.20
CA ALA A 258 -5.31 -3.07 12.45
C ALA A 258 -5.09 -3.89 11.16
N ALA A 259 -4.14 -4.83 11.16
CA ALA A 259 -3.82 -5.69 10.03
C ALA A 259 -3.57 -7.13 10.49
N VAL A 260 -4.07 -8.10 9.73
CA VAL A 260 -3.85 -9.53 9.95
C VAL A 260 -3.03 -10.07 8.78
N VAL A 261 -1.88 -10.65 9.08
CA VAL A 261 -0.96 -11.24 8.10
C VAL A 261 -1.20 -12.74 8.02
N HIS A 262 -1.34 -13.22 6.79
CA HIS A 262 -1.66 -14.58 6.42
C HIS A 262 -0.59 -15.19 5.52
N HIS A 263 -0.65 -16.50 5.34
CA HIS A 263 -0.12 -17.16 4.16
C HIS A 263 -1.27 -17.82 3.40
N THR A 264 -1.10 -18.19 2.13
CA THR A 264 -2.14 -18.95 1.40
C THR A 264 -1.98 -20.46 1.53
N ALA A 265 -0.96 -20.93 2.26
CA ALA A 265 -0.62 -22.33 2.48
C ALA A 265 -0.30 -23.16 1.21
N GLY A 266 -0.29 -22.55 0.02
CA GLY A 266 0.11 -23.18 -1.24
C GLY A 266 1.62 -23.34 -1.45
N SER A 267 2.02 -23.90 -2.59
CA SER A 267 3.42 -24.11 -2.95
C SER A 267 4.20 -22.80 -3.13
N ASN A 268 5.44 -22.75 -2.63
CA ASN A 268 6.40 -21.66 -2.90
C ASN A 268 7.10 -21.79 -4.28
N GLY A 269 6.88 -22.90 -4.98
CA GLY A 269 7.61 -23.30 -6.18
C GLY A 269 7.27 -22.53 -7.45
N TYR A 270 6.27 -21.64 -7.43
CA TYR A 270 5.85 -20.92 -8.64
C TYR A 270 6.99 -20.10 -9.26
N SER A 271 7.24 -20.24 -10.56
CA SER A 271 8.45 -19.71 -11.20
C SER A 271 8.24 -18.34 -11.84
N SER A 272 6.98 -17.93 -12.04
CA SER A 272 6.63 -16.67 -12.71
C SER A 272 5.50 -15.91 -12.02
N LYS A 273 5.43 -14.61 -12.31
CA LYS A 273 4.29 -13.74 -11.95
C LYS A 273 2.97 -14.24 -12.55
N ALA A 274 3.02 -14.78 -13.77
CA ALA A 274 1.89 -15.43 -14.43
C ALA A 274 1.31 -16.56 -13.57
N GLN A 275 2.17 -17.44 -13.06
CA GLN A 275 1.74 -18.54 -12.20
C GLN A 275 1.23 -18.05 -10.83
N ALA A 276 1.79 -16.96 -10.29
CA ALA A 276 1.24 -16.33 -9.09
C ALA A 276 -0.19 -15.83 -9.32
N MET A 277 -0.47 -15.20 -10.46
CA MET A 277 -1.83 -14.75 -10.81
C MET A 277 -2.80 -15.92 -11.03
N ARG A 278 -2.34 -17.03 -11.63
CA ARG A 278 -3.13 -18.28 -11.68
C ARG A 278 -3.49 -18.79 -10.29
N GLN A 279 -2.54 -18.84 -9.36
CA GLN A 279 -2.83 -19.26 -7.98
C GLN A 279 -3.88 -18.36 -7.33
N ILE A 280 -3.75 -17.03 -7.48
CA ILE A 280 -4.72 -16.08 -6.94
C ILE A 280 -6.12 -16.28 -7.53
N ARG A 281 -6.23 -16.58 -8.84
CA ARG A 281 -7.50 -16.92 -9.48
C ARG A 281 -8.10 -18.23 -8.94
N GLY A 282 -7.26 -19.23 -8.68
CA GLY A 282 -7.66 -20.47 -8.04
C GLY A 282 -8.24 -20.22 -6.64
N ASP A 283 -7.51 -19.48 -5.79
CA ASP A 283 -7.97 -19.11 -4.45
C ASP A 283 -9.29 -18.32 -4.53
N TYR A 284 -9.41 -17.43 -5.51
CA TYR A 284 -10.62 -16.63 -5.73
C TYR A 284 -11.82 -17.51 -6.13
N ALA A 285 -11.64 -18.43 -7.06
CA ALA A 285 -12.68 -19.37 -7.49
C ALA A 285 -13.09 -20.31 -6.35
N TYR A 286 -12.12 -20.83 -5.58
CA TYR A 286 -12.41 -21.65 -4.42
C TYR A 286 -13.22 -20.91 -3.35
N HIS A 287 -12.81 -19.69 -2.98
CA HIS A 287 -13.55 -18.89 -2.00
C HIS A 287 -14.98 -18.56 -2.47
N THR A 288 -15.18 -18.27 -3.75
CA THR A 288 -16.50 -17.86 -4.25
C THR A 288 -17.41 -19.03 -4.60
N LYS A 289 -16.91 -20.00 -5.37
CA LYS A 289 -17.70 -21.11 -5.90
C LYS A 289 -17.80 -22.30 -4.95
N THR A 290 -16.75 -22.57 -4.16
CA THR A 290 -16.77 -23.66 -3.17
C THR A 290 -17.20 -23.15 -1.81
N ARG A 291 -16.59 -22.07 -1.31
CA ARG A 291 -16.89 -21.55 0.04
C ARG A 291 -18.10 -20.64 0.10
N GLY A 292 -18.65 -20.22 -1.05
CA GLY A 292 -19.81 -19.32 -1.11
C GLY A 292 -19.53 -17.90 -0.62
N TRP A 293 -18.26 -17.51 -0.49
CA TRP A 293 -17.89 -16.16 -0.07
C TRP A 293 -18.16 -15.17 -1.20
N CYS A 294 -18.36 -13.91 -0.84
CA CYS A 294 -18.68 -12.85 -1.78
C CYS A 294 -17.49 -12.39 -2.62
N ASP A 295 -16.26 -12.70 -2.20
CA ASP A 295 -15.03 -12.43 -2.94
C ASP A 295 -13.89 -13.27 -2.36
N ILE A 296 -12.68 -13.13 -2.89
CA ILE A 296 -11.46 -13.61 -2.21
C ILE A 296 -11.36 -12.99 -0.81
N GLY A 297 -11.08 -13.81 0.22
CA GLY A 297 -11.18 -13.39 1.62
C GLY A 297 -10.19 -12.30 2.04
N TYR A 298 -9.04 -12.21 1.38
CA TYR A 298 -7.96 -11.26 1.70
C TYR A 298 -8.14 -9.92 0.97
N ASN A 299 -7.78 -8.81 1.63
CA ASN A 299 -7.78 -7.50 0.98
C ASN A 299 -6.63 -7.33 -0.02
N PHE A 300 -5.45 -7.86 0.32
CA PHE A 300 -4.27 -7.82 -0.52
C PHE A 300 -3.52 -9.15 -0.47
N ILE A 301 -2.89 -9.52 -1.58
CA ILE A 301 -2.00 -10.68 -1.68
C ILE A 301 -0.61 -10.18 -2.08
N VAL A 302 0.43 -10.79 -1.52
CA VAL A 302 1.83 -10.44 -1.81
C VAL A 302 2.60 -11.70 -2.20
N ASP A 303 3.22 -11.68 -3.38
CA ASP A 303 4.04 -12.81 -3.84
C ASP A 303 5.51 -12.75 -3.34
N LYS A 304 6.28 -13.80 -3.64
CA LYS A 304 7.70 -13.93 -3.25
C LYS A 304 8.62 -12.91 -3.93
N TRP A 305 8.15 -12.18 -4.95
CA TRP A 305 8.84 -11.07 -5.58
C TRP A 305 8.49 -9.72 -4.96
N GLY A 306 7.48 -9.68 -4.09
CA GLY A 306 6.97 -8.46 -3.47
C GLY A 306 5.99 -7.69 -4.35
N ASN A 307 5.45 -8.31 -5.40
CA ASN A 307 4.31 -7.73 -6.10
C ASN A 307 3.09 -7.77 -5.18
N VAL A 308 2.30 -6.70 -5.19
CA VAL A 308 1.09 -6.58 -4.38
C VAL A 308 -0.10 -6.64 -5.33
N TYR A 309 -1.05 -7.53 -5.04
CA TYR A 309 -2.28 -7.72 -5.81
C TYR A 309 -3.46 -7.19 -4.98
N GLU A 310 -4.38 -6.49 -5.63
CA GLU A 310 -5.68 -6.22 -5.02
C GLU A 310 -6.46 -7.53 -4.95
N GLY A 311 -6.75 -8.01 -3.73
CA GLY A 311 -7.66 -9.12 -3.51
C GLY A 311 -9.09 -8.60 -3.54
N ARG A 312 -9.75 -8.57 -2.38
CA ARG A 312 -11.14 -8.14 -2.24
C ARG A 312 -11.43 -6.79 -2.89
N ARG A 313 -12.46 -6.73 -3.74
CA ARG A 313 -12.77 -5.60 -4.62
C ARG A 313 -12.93 -4.26 -3.87
N GLY A 314 -12.15 -3.26 -4.29
CA GLY A 314 -12.19 -1.92 -3.71
C GLY A 314 -11.35 -1.76 -2.44
N SER A 315 -10.54 -2.76 -2.09
CA SER A 315 -9.57 -2.68 -0.98
C SER A 315 -8.54 -1.57 -1.23
N ILE A 316 -8.29 -1.20 -2.49
CA ILE A 316 -7.44 -0.06 -2.83
C ILE A 316 -7.98 1.25 -2.25
N THR A 317 -9.28 1.51 -2.34
CA THR A 317 -9.87 2.81 -2.01
C THR A 317 -10.46 2.86 -0.61
N SER A 318 -11.00 1.75 -0.11
CA SER A 318 -11.83 1.68 1.09
C SER A 318 -11.35 0.59 2.06
N ALA A 319 -11.71 0.70 3.34
CA ALA A 319 -11.45 -0.35 4.33
C ALA A 319 -12.52 -1.46 4.21
N ARG A 320 -12.43 -2.24 3.14
CA ARG A 320 -13.32 -3.37 2.86
C ARG A 320 -13.19 -4.42 3.95
N ILE A 321 -14.31 -4.90 4.45
CA ILE A 321 -14.35 -6.01 5.41
C ILE A 321 -14.01 -7.27 4.62
N GLY A 322 -13.03 -8.06 5.07
CA GLY A 322 -12.63 -9.33 4.44
C GLY A 322 -13.43 -10.53 4.94
N ALA A 323 -12.97 -11.71 4.56
CA ALA A 323 -13.42 -13.01 5.08
C ALA A 323 -12.20 -13.86 5.49
N HIS A 324 -11.17 -13.21 6.04
CA HIS A 324 -9.86 -13.81 6.28
C HIS A 324 -9.60 -14.16 7.75
N ALA A 325 -10.39 -13.64 8.69
CA ALA A 325 -10.22 -13.94 10.11
C ALA A 325 -11.55 -13.73 10.83
N ALA A 326 -12.33 -14.79 10.96
CA ALA A 326 -13.66 -14.73 11.58
C ALA A 326 -13.61 -14.04 12.96
N GLY A 327 -14.50 -13.07 13.16
CA GLY A 327 -14.53 -12.21 14.36
C GLY A 327 -13.61 -11.00 14.31
N PHE A 328 -12.61 -11.02 13.44
CA PHE A 328 -11.58 -9.99 13.28
C PHE A 328 -11.58 -9.34 11.89
N ASN A 329 -12.55 -9.64 11.02
CA ASN A 329 -12.63 -9.04 9.68
C ASN A 329 -12.94 -7.53 9.72
N LYS A 330 -13.76 -7.07 10.68
CA LYS A 330 -14.17 -5.66 10.79
C LYS A 330 -13.03 -4.73 11.21
N GLY A 331 -12.66 -3.81 10.34
CA GLY A 331 -11.66 -2.78 10.64
C GLY A 331 -10.21 -3.27 10.66
N THR A 332 -9.98 -4.51 10.21
CA THR A 332 -8.65 -5.01 9.87
C THR A 332 -8.42 -4.97 8.36
N VAL A 333 -7.16 -5.03 7.94
CA VAL A 333 -6.78 -5.34 6.57
C VAL A 333 -6.07 -6.70 6.55
N GLY A 334 -6.63 -7.66 5.81
CA GLY A 334 -6.06 -8.98 5.59
C GLY A 334 -5.03 -8.97 4.47
N ILE A 335 -3.81 -9.40 4.77
CA ILE A 335 -2.72 -9.47 3.79
C ILE A 335 -2.17 -10.88 3.75
N ALA A 336 -2.41 -11.61 2.66
CA ALA A 336 -1.88 -12.96 2.48
C ALA A 336 -0.54 -12.94 1.73
N ILE A 337 0.43 -13.70 2.24
CA ILE A 337 1.67 -13.98 1.51
C ILE A 337 1.45 -15.26 0.70
N LEU A 338 1.55 -15.17 -0.62
CA LEU A 338 1.31 -16.29 -1.52
C LEU A 338 2.35 -17.39 -1.33
N GLY A 339 1.91 -18.54 -0.82
CA GLY A 339 2.73 -19.71 -0.53
C GLY A 339 2.62 -20.21 0.91
N THR A 340 3.56 -21.05 1.33
CA THR A 340 3.62 -21.66 2.68
C THR A 340 4.90 -21.28 3.40
N TYR A 341 4.76 -20.75 4.62
CA TYR A 341 5.87 -20.16 5.38
C TYR A 341 5.98 -20.74 6.79
N SER A 342 5.68 -22.04 6.93
CA SER A 342 5.89 -22.78 8.17
C SER A 342 7.38 -22.91 8.50
N ARG A 343 8.20 -23.30 7.51
CA ARG A 343 9.65 -23.48 7.64
C ARG A 343 10.47 -22.47 6.82
N SER A 344 9.97 -22.01 5.68
CA SER A 344 10.66 -21.01 4.84
C SER A 344 10.36 -19.59 5.31
N THR A 345 11.38 -18.75 5.46
CA THR A 345 11.18 -17.32 5.76
C THR A 345 10.76 -16.56 4.51
N PRO A 346 9.72 -15.68 4.57
CA PRO A 346 9.38 -14.81 3.44
C PRO A 346 10.59 -13.97 2.99
N PRO A 347 10.86 -13.85 1.68
CA PRO A 347 11.96 -13.01 1.18
C PRO A 347 11.88 -11.57 1.69
N ALA A 348 13.03 -10.91 1.89
CA ALA A 348 13.08 -9.54 2.43
C ALA A 348 12.23 -8.54 1.63
N ARG A 349 12.15 -8.70 0.30
CA ARG A 349 11.29 -7.91 -0.59
C ARG A 349 9.79 -8.13 -0.34
N THR A 350 9.38 -9.36 -0.06
CA THR A 350 8.01 -9.72 0.34
C THR A 350 7.67 -9.10 1.69
N GLN A 351 8.55 -9.24 2.69
CA GLN A 351 8.37 -8.57 3.99
C GLN A 351 8.26 -7.05 3.84
N ALA A 352 9.06 -6.46 2.94
CA ALA A 352 9.01 -5.03 2.64
C ALA A 352 7.69 -4.61 1.97
N ALA A 353 7.17 -5.41 1.04
CA ALA A 353 5.89 -5.17 0.39
C ALA A 353 4.72 -5.24 1.38
N VAL A 354 4.68 -6.28 2.24
CA VAL A 354 3.70 -6.39 3.33
C VAL A 354 3.77 -5.17 4.26
N ALA A 355 4.97 -4.78 4.70
CA ALA A 355 5.16 -3.60 5.55
C ALA A 355 4.70 -2.30 4.87
N ASN A 356 4.89 -2.15 3.55
CA ASN A 356 4.45 -0.98 2.80
C ASN A 356 2.92 -0.94 2.65
N VAL A 357 2.25 -2.07 2.42
CA VAL A 357 0.78 -2.15 2.41
C VAL A 357 0.24 -1.76 3.78
N ILE A 358 0.77 -2.33 4.86
CA ILE A 358 0.38 -2.00 6.24
C ILE A 358 0.57 -0.51 6.51
N ALA A 359 1.75 0.03 6.19
CA ALA A 359 2.05 1.45 6.40
C ALA A 359 1.03 2.33 5.66
N TRP A 360 0.77 2.05 4.39
CA TRP A 360 -0.18 2.79 3.57
C TRP A 360 -1.60 2.71 4.13
N ARG A 361 -2.10 1.51 4.41
CA ARG A 361 -3.48 1.29 4.84
C ARG A 361 -3.76 1.83 6.24
N LEU A 362 -2.87 1.59 7.21
CA LEU A 362 -3.08 2.02 8.58
C LEU A 362 -2.86 3.53 8.77
N SER A 363 -1.81 4.09 8.15
CA SER A 363 -1.55 5.53 8.32
C SER A 363 -2.61 6.43 7.68
N LYS A 364 -3.31 5.95 6.64
CA LYS A 364 -4.50 6.64 6.10
C LYS A 364 -5.54 6.94 7.19
N TYR A 365 -5.59 6.12 8.25
CA TYR A 365 -6.52 6.25 9.36
C TYR A 365 -5.83 6.60 10.70
N GLY A 366 -4.60 7.15 10.65
CA GLY A 366 -3.85 7.57 11.85
C GLY A 366 -3.35 6.42 12.74
N ALA A 367 -3.46 5.17 12.28
CA ALA A 367 -3.07 4.00 13.04
C ALA A 367 -1.55 3.74 12.93
N GLN A 368 -0.88 3.58 14.07
CA GLN A 368 0.56 3.36 14.17
C GLN A 368 0.91 1.86 14.10
N PRO A 369 1.58 1.37 13.03
CA PRO A 369 1.78 -0.07 12.83
C PRO A 369 2.50 -0.81 13.97
N ASN A 370 3.46 -0.16 14.65
CA ASN A 370 4.24 -0.78 15.72
C ASN A 370 3.64 -0.57 17.12
N SER A 371 2.32 -0.40 17.20
CA SER A 371 1.57 -0.25 18.46
C SER A 371 0.70 -1.47 18.74
N ARG A 372 0.02 -1.46 19.89
CA ARG A 372 -1.06 -2.41 20.23
C ARG A 372 -2.42 -1.76 20.01
N VAL A 373 -3.46 -2.57 19.99
CA VAL A 373 -4.85 -2.15 19.89
C VAL A 373 -5.71 -2.99 20.82
N ASN A 374 -6.69 -2.35 21.46
CA ASN A 374 -7.78 -3.05 22.12
C ASN A 374 -8.88 -3.31 21.08
N TYR A 375 -9.01 -4.55 20.65
CA TYR A 375 -9.96 -5.00 19.64
C TYR A 375 -11.17 -5.65 20.31
N VAL A 376 -12.36 -5.47 19.76
CA VAL A 376 -13.58 -6.14 20.23
C VAL A 376 -14.09 -7.04 19.09
N PRO A 377 -13.98 -8.38 19.23
CA PRO A 377 -14.53 -9.32 18.26
C PRO A 377 -16.05 -9.16 18.16
N GLY A 378 -16.57 -8.80 16.99
CA GLY A 378 -18.00 -8.58 16.77
C GLY A 378 -18.77 -9.89 16.94
N ALA A 379 -18.54 -10.81 16.00
CA ALA A 379 -19.09 -12.17 16.00
C ALA A 379 -18.37 -13.15 16.96
N GLY A 380 -17.24 -12.74 17.55
CA GLY A 380 -16.36 -13.68 18.23
C GLY A 380 -15.53 -14.51 17.26
N SER A 381 -14.60 -15.28 17.81
CA SER A 381 -13.74 -16.26 17.13
C SER A 381 -13.65 -17.48 18.03
N VAL A 382 -13.12 -18.60 17.52
CA VAL A 382 -12.91 -19.79 18.37
C VAL A 382 -11.98 -19.50 19.57
N LYS A 383 -11.07 -18.52 19.43
CA LYS A 383 -10.13 -18.13 20.50
C LYS A 383 -10.70 -17.10 21.47
N PHE A 384 -11.62 -16.26 21.02
CA PHE A 384 -12.11 -15.11 21.79
C PHE A 384 -13.62 -14.94 21.63
N PRO A 385 -14.39 -14.91 22.74
CA PRO A 385 -15.84 -14.75 22.68
C PRO A 385 -16.23 -13.37 22.12
N ALA A 386 -17.41 -13.30 21.51
CA ALA A 386 -18.00 -12.07 21.02
C ALA A 386 -18.07 -11.00 22.13
N GLY A 387 -17.85 -9.73 21.77
CA GLY A 387 -17.97 -8.58 22.66
C GLY A 387 -16.84 -8.42 23.69
N ARG A 388 -15.98 -9.43 23.90
CA ARG A 388 -14.87 -9.32 24.87
C ARG A 388 -13.68 -8.59 24.28
N GLN A 389 -13.32 -7.46 24.88
CA GLN A 389 -12.15 -6.70 24.46
C GLN A 389 -10.85 -7.49 24.68
N VAL A 390 -9.98 -7.50 23.67
CA VAL A 390 -8.67 -8.16 23.69
C VAL A 390 -7.57 -7.20 23.26
N ASN A 391 -6.43 -7.26 23.95
CA ASN A 391 -5.29 -6.40 23.64
C ASN A 391 -4.26 -7.15 22.77
N VAL A 392 -4.20 -6.80 21.49
CA VAL A 392 -3.36 -7.49 20.50
C VAL A 392 -2.37 -6.52 19.82
N PRO A 393 -1.26 -7.01 19.24
CA PRO A 393 -0.47 -6.22 18.31
C PRO A 393 -1.37 -5.66 17.20
N ARG A 394 -1.18 -4.41 16.81
CA ARG A 394 -1.98 -3.81 15.74
C ARG A 394 -1.75 -4.47 14.38
N VAL A 395 -0.54 -4.99 14.18
CA VAL A 395 -0.20 -5.90 13.09
C VAL A 395 0.08 -7.25 13.70
N MET A 396 -0.79 -8.21 13.39
CA MET A 396 -0.85 -9.53 14.00
C MET A 396 -0.80 -10.62 12.94
N GLY A 397 -0.42 -11.83 13.32
CA GLY A 397 -0.64 -13.02 12.50
C GLY A 397 -2.04 -13.56 12.75
N HIS A 398 -2.57 -14.36 11.83
CA HIS A 398 -3.89 -14.99 12.03
C HIS A 398 -3.96 -15.82 13.32
N ARG A 399 -2.91 -16.57 13.64
CA ARG A 399 -2.77 -17.33 14.90
C ARG A 399 -2.88 -16.51 16.19
N ASP A 400 -2.71 -15.19 16.11
CA ASP A 400 -2.93 -14.32 17.27
C ASP A 400 -4.42 -14.28 17.65
N VAL A 401 -5.31 -14.44 16.66
CA VAL A 401 -6.76 -14.22 16.78
C VAL A 401 -7.62 -15.43 16.45
N GLY A 402 -7.06 -16.48 15.84
CA GLY A 402 -7.73 -17.77 15.59
C GLY A 402 -6.88 -18.97 16.01
N LEU A 403 -7.47 -20.15 16.07
CA LEU A 403 -6.78 -21.42 16.33
C LEU A 403 -6.21 -22.00 15.02
N THR A 404 -5.12 -21.41 14.55
CA THR A 404 -4.51 -21.75 13.26
C THR A 404 -2.99 -21.69 13.32
N SER A 405 -2.33 -22.37 12.39
CA SER A 405 -0.89 -22.21 12.17
C SER A 405 -0.56 -21.00 11.29
N CYS A 406 -1.53 -20.38 10.61
CA CYS A 406 -1.33 -19.23 9.73
C CYS A 406 -0.73 -18.01 10.51
N PRO A 407 0.27 -17.27 9.98
CA PRO A 407 0.87 -17.31 8.63
C PRO A 407 2.03 -18.32 8.45
N GLY A 408 2.13 -19.34 9.30
CA GLY A 408 3.28 -20.23 9.39
C GLY A 408 4.38 -19.69 10.32
N THR A 409 5.13 -20.60 10.94
CA THR A 409 6.06 -20.26 12.03
C THR A 409 7.21 -19.36 11.57
N ALA A 410 7.77 -19.60 10.38
CA ALA A 410 8.84 -18.78 9.85
C ALA A 410 8.35 -17.37 9.46
N ALA A 411 7.17 -17.21 8.86
CA ALA A 411 6.60 -15.88 8.62
C ALA A 411 6.21 -15.15 9.91
N TYR A 412 5.62 -15.87 10.87
CA TYR A 412 5.20 -15.30 12.15
C TYR A 412 6.37 -14.66 12.92
N ARG A 413 7.56 -15.30 12.90
CA ARG A 413 8.79 -14.73 13.48
C ARG A 413 9.20 -13.38 12.87
N THR A 414 8.79 -13.07 11.64
CA THR A 414 9.12 -11.80 10.96
C THR A 414 8.21 -10.62 11.34
N LEU A 415 7.08 -10.86 12.02
CA LEU A 415 6.06 -9.83 12.27
C LEU A 415 6.60 -8.64 13.07
N GLY A 416 7.55 -8.86 13.99
CA GLY A 416 8.23 -7.77 14.70
C GLY A 416 8.99 -6.83 13.75
N GLY A 417 9.74 -7.40 12.81
CA GLY A 417 10.45 -6.66 11.77
C GLY A 417 9.50 -5.93 10.81
N ILE A 418 8.40 -6.59 10.42
CA ILE A 418 7.35 -5.98 9.57
C ILE A 418 6.71 -4.77 10.28
N ARG A 419 6.38 -4.88 11.57
CA ARG A 419 5.86 -3.76 12.38
C ARG A 419 6.82 -2.57 12.41
N ALA A 420 8.09 -2.81 12.75
CA ALA A 420 9.11 -1.78 12.82
C ALA A 420 9.34 -1.10 11.46
N ARG A 421 9.36 -1.90 10.38
CA ARG A 421 9.52 -1.40 9.01
C ARG A 421 8.31 -0.56 8.57
N ALA A 422 7.09 -1.03 8.83
CA ALA A 422 5.88 -0.30 8.50
C ALA A 422 5.83 1.04 9.23
N GLN A 423 6.14 1.07 10.53
CA GLN A 423 6.24 2.32 11.29
C GLN A 423 7.32 3.26 10.73
N SER A 424 8.46 2.72 10.33
CA SER A 424 9.54 3.50 9.70
C SER A 424 9.11 4.09 8.36
N ALA A 425 8.32 3.37 7.56
CA ALA A 425 7.74 3.88 6.32
C ALA A 425 6.73 5.01 6.56
N VAL A 426 5.88 4.90 7.60
CA VAL A 426 4.98 6.01 8.03
C VAL A 426 5.80 7.24 8.41
N ASN A 427 6.82 7.08 9.25
CA ASN A 427 7.69 8.18 9.69
C ASN A 427 8.44 8.83 8.51
N ALA A 428 8.93 8.01 7.57
CA ALA A 428 9.62 8.46 6.37
C ALA A 428 8.70 9.26 5.44
N ALA A 429 7.45 8.85 5.31
CA ALA A 429 6.46 9.58 4.52
C ALA A 429 6.13 10.94 5.12
N ALA A 430 5.86 11.00 6.44
CA ALA A 430 5.63 12.25 7.15
C ALA A 430 6.82 13.21 7.00
N MET A 431 8.04 12.70 7.16
CA MET A 431 9.27 13.48 6.96
C MET A 431 9.38 14.01 5.52
N THR A 432 9.17 13.16 4.52
CA THR A 432 9.26 13.55 3.11
C THR A 432 8.24 14.63 2.78
N ARG A 433 6.98 14.47 3.20
CA ARG A 433 5.92 15.47 2.99
C ARG A 433 6.24 16.79 3.70
N ALA A 434 6.79 16.75 4.91
CA ALA A 434 7.21 17.96 5.63
C ALA A 434 8.34 18.69 4.88
N VAL A 435 9.38 17.97 4.45
CA VAL A 435 10.51 18.56 3.72
C VAL A 435 10.04 19.14 2.37
N TYR A 436 9.13 18.46 1.66
CA TYR A 436 8.51 18.98 0.44
C TYR A 436 7.70 20.25 0.72
N ARG A 437 6.85 20.27 1.75
CA ARG A 437 6.06 21.47 2.06
C ARG A 437 6.95 22.65 2.47
N ASP A 438 7.98 22.41 3.28
CA ASP A 438 8.79 23.49 3.83
C ASP A 438 9.89 23.98 2.87
N THR A 439 10.44 23.09 2.03
CA THR A 439 11.47 23.43 1.02
C THR A 439 10.85 23.77 -0.32
N LEU A 440 9.82 23.00 -0.71
CA LEU A 440 9.20 23.09 -2.03
C LEU A 440 7.89 23.88 -2.11
N ARG A 441 7.26 24.20 -0.97
CA ARG A 441 5.94 24.85 -0.90
C ARG A 441 4.86 24.14 -1.72
N ARG A 442 5.02 22.82 -1.89
CA ARG A 442 4.05 21.93 -2.55
C ARG A 442 3.97 20.60 -1.82
N GLU A 443 2.84 19.92 -1.96
CA GLU A 443 2.68 18.58 -1.43
C GLU A 443 3.57 17.57 -2.18
N ALA A 444 4.09 16.59 -1.43
CA ALA A 444 4.77 15.46 -2.04
C ALA A 444 3.72 14.53 -2.68
N SER A 445 3.91 14.19 -3.95
CA SER A 445 3.14 13.11 -4.58
C SER A 445 3.52 11.76 -3.94
N ASP A 446 2.67 10.75 -4.07
CA ASP A 446 3.03 9.40 -3.61
C ASP A 446 4.23 8.83 -4.38
N ALA A 447 4.42 9.22 -5.64
CA ALA A 447 5.62 8.87 -6.39
C ALA A 447 6.89 9.48 -5.76
N SER A 448 6.81 10.74 -5.36
CA SER A 448 7.89 11.41 -4.63
C SER A 448 8.17 10.76 -3.28
N VAL A 449 7.13 10.39 -2.52
CA VAL A 449 7.30 9.72 -1.24
C VAL A 449 7.93 8.34 -1.42
N ARG A 450 7.50 7.53 -2.41
CA ARG A 450 8.12 6.23 -2.73
C ARG A 450 9.59 6.39 -3.12
N TYR A 451 9.89 7.35 -4.00
CA TYR A 451 11.26 7.62 -4.47
C TYR A 451 12.19 7.91 -3.28
N TRP A 452 11.73 8.72 -2.32
CA TRP A 452 12.53 9.12 -1.17
C TRP A 452 12.48 8.14 0.01
N GLN A 453 11.58 7.16 0.02
CA GLN A 453 11.28 6.33 1.21
C GLN A 453 12.53 5.67 1.79
N ALA A 454 13.31 4.95 0.98
CA ALA A 454 14.51 4.25 1.45
C ALA A 454 15.56 5.23 2.03
N THR A 455 15.71 6.40 1.40
CA THR A 455 16.61 7.46 1.88
C THR A 455 16.09 8.05 3.18
N ALA A 456 14.79 8.31 3.29
CA ALA A 456 14.17 8.89 4.49
C ALA A 456 14.20 7.93 5.69
N MET A 457 14.15 6.61 5.44
CA MET A 457 14.29 5.57 6.48
C MET A 457 15.73 5.43 7.00
N THR A 458 16.74 5.75 6.18
CA THR A 458 18.16 5.55 6.53
C THR A 458 18.89 6.84 6.89
N SER A 459 18.58 7.96 6.25
CA SER A 459 19.26 9.25 6.48
C SER A 459 18.37 10.46 6.17
N ARG A 460 17.92 11.14 7.22
CA ARG A 460 17.20 12.43 7.12
C ARG A 460 18.06 13.50 6.42
N SER A 461 19.37 13.51 6.68
CA SER A 461 20.28 14.49 6.08
C SER A 461 20.37 14.32 4.56
N ARG A 462 20.49 13.08 4.06
CA ARG A 462 20.49 12.80 2.61
C ARG A 462 19.15 13.17 1.97
N LEU A 463 18.03 12.87 2.62
CA LEU A 463 16.69 13.28 2.17
C LEU A 463 16.61 14.80 1.99
N ILE A 464 16.97 15.56 3.02
CA ILE A 464 16.88 17.02 3.01
C ILE A 464 17.82 17.60 1.96
N THR A 465 19.05 17.07 1.85
CA THR A 465 20.03 17.52 0.87
C THR A 465 19.54 17.26 -0.55
N GLY A 466 19.03 16.06 -0.83
CA GLY A 466 18.50 15.69 -2.14
C GLY A 466 17.33 16.57 -2.57
N ILE A 467 16.37 16.85 -1.68
CA ILE A 467 15.24 17.74 -1.98
C ILE A 467 15.69 19.21 -2.10
N SER A 468 16.62 19.65 -1.25
CA SER A 468 17.13 21.04 -1.26
C SER A 468 17.96 21.36 -2.50
N ALA A 469 18.59 20.35 -3.10
CA ALA A 469 19.37 20.49 -4.32
C ALA A 469 18.52 20.64 -5.59
N HIS A 470 17.22 20.35 -5.55
CA HIS A 470 16.33 20.45 -6.70
C HIS A 470 16.27 21.89 -7.24
N VAL A 471 16.21 22.06 -8.57
CA VAL A 471 16.21 23.40 -9.22
C VAL A 471 15.09 24.29 -8.67
N ASP A 472 13.90 23.76 -8.47
CA ASP A 472 12.79 24.52 -7.90
C ASP A 472 13.09 25.03 -6.47
N SER A 473 13.86 24.26 -5.68
CA SER A 473 14.29 24.70 -4.35
C SER A 473 15.18 25.93 -4.47
N ARG A 474 16.14 25.89 -5.39
CA ARG A 474 17.04 27.02 -5.67
C ARG A 474 16.27 28.25 -6.15
N ARG A 475 15.36 28.08 -7.12
CA ARG A 475 14.49 29.17 -7.61
C ARG A 475 13.68 29.82 -6.48
N ARG A 476 13.16 29.04 -5.52
CA ARG A 476 12.45 29.59 -4.37
C ARG A 476 13.32 30.33 -3.38
N VAL A 477 14.56 29.87 -3.16
CA VAL A 477 15.52 30.62 -2.33
C VAL A 477 15.76 32.00 -2.96
N VAL A 478 15.93 32.06 -4.28
CA VAL A 478 16.07 33.32 -5.03
C VAL A 478 14.85 34.21 -4.85
N ASP A 479 13.66 33.68 -5.14
CA ASP A 479 12.42 34.46 -5.04
C ASP A 479 12.17 34.97 -3.61
N THR A 480 12.49 34.16 -2.59
CA THR A 480 12.43 34.57 -1.19
C THR A 480 13.40 35.72 -0.91
N ALA A 481 14.63 35.66 -1.42
CA ALA A 481 15.61 36.73 -1.26
C ALA A 481 15.15 38.03 -1.93
N TYR A 482 14.58 37.95 -3.14
CA TYR A 482 14.02 39.10 -3.85
C TYR A 482 12.87 39.77 -3.08
N ARG A 483 11.91 38.98 -2.56
CA ARG A 483 10.80 39.54 -1.77
C ARG A 483 11.29 40.19 -0.48
N LEU A 484 12.24 39.56 0.21
CA LEU A 484 12.80 40.09 1.45
C LEU A 484 13.56 41.39 1.22
N VAL A 485 14.41 41.44 0.18
CA VAL A 485 15.35 42.54 -0.04
C VAL A 485 14.75 43.65 -0.89
N LEU A 486 14.16 43.30 -2.04
CA LEU A 486 13.67 44.24 -3.06
C LEU A 486 12.15 44.46 -3.00
N GLY A 487 11.43 43.67 -2.20
CA GLY A 487 9.98 43.82 -2.04
C GLY A 487 9.14 43.35 -3.24
N ARG A 488 9.74 42.66 -4.21
CA ARG A 488 9.07 42.07 -5.38
C ARG A 488 9.47 40.62 -5.57
N SER A 489 8.72 39.89 -6.39
CA SER A 489 9.13 38.56 -6.84
C SER A 489 10.27 38.64 -7.87
N ALA A 490 11.08 37.59 -7.93
CA ALA A 490 12.07 37.42 -8.98
C ALA A 490 11.39 36.95 -10.27
N SER A 491 11.79 37.52 -11.41
CA SER A 491 11.40 37.02 -12.73
C SER A 491 11.98 35.61 -12.96
N ARG A 492 11.45 34.89 -13.95
CA ARG A 492 11.93 33.53 -14.27
C ARG A 492 13.41 33.51 -14.64
N SER A 493 13.87 34.47 -15.43
CA SER A 493 15.29 34.61 -15.80
C SER A 493 16.18 34.89 -14.59
N GLU A 494 15.73 35.72 -13.64
CA GLU A 494 16.47 35.98 -12.40
C GLU A 494 16.53 34.73 -11.52
N GLN A 495 15.42 33.99 -11.39
CA GLN A 495 15.36 32.73 -10.65
C GLN A 495 16.31 31.69 -11.25
N ASP A 496 16.36 31.58 -12.57
CA ASP A 496 17.23 30.63 -13.27
C ASP A 496 18.71 31.01 -13.14
N HIS A 497 19.04 32.29 -13.37
CA HIS A 497 20.41 32.80 -13.24
C HIS A 497 20.99 32.60 -11.84
N TRP A 498 20.28 33.08 -10.81
CA TRP A 498 20.75 32.95 -9.43
C TRP A 498 20.61 31.52 -8.92
N GLY A 499 19.57 30.80 -9.35
CA GLY A 499 19.33 29.42 -8.95
C GLY A 499 20.47 28.51 -9.38
N GLU A 500 20.99 28.70 -10.59
CA GLU A 500 22.16 27.97 -11.08
C GLU A 500 23.43 28.30 -10.29
N GLN A 501 23.69 29.58 -9.98
CA GLN A 501 24.86 29.95 -9.19
C GLN A 501 24.82 29.39 -7.76
N LEU A 502 23.63 29.35 -7.14
CA LEU A 502 23.42 28.68 -5.85
C LEU A 502 23.63 27.16 -5.98
N ARG A 503 23.18 26.55 -7.08
CA ARG A 503 23.32 25.11 -7.32
C ARG A 503 24.78 24.70 -7.49
N THR A 504 25.57 25.49 -8.20
CA THR A 504 27.00 25.21 -8.44
C THR A 504 27.90 25.71 -7.30
N GLY A 505 27.35 26.34 -6.27
CA GLY A 505 28.12 26.91 -5.16
C GLY A 505 28.96 28.13 -5.52
N ARG A 506 28.75 28.74 -6.70
CA ARG A 506 29.42 29.99 -7.11
C ARG A 506 28.96 31.17 -6.26
N VAL A 507 27.72 31.11 -5.79
CA VAL A 507 27.10 32.06 -4.87
C VAL A 507 26.45 31.26 -3.74
N ASN A 508 26.47 31.80 -2.53
CA ASN A 508 25.70 31.30 -1.39
C ASN A 508 24.58 32.30 -1.03
N ASP A 509 23.68 31.88 -0.12
CA ASP A 509 22.53 32.70 0.32
C ASP A 509 22.96 34.11 0.80
N THR A 510 24.10 34.22 1.50
CA THR A 510 24.65 35.50 1.99
C THR A 510 25.08 36.40 0.84
N THR A 511 25.87 35.87 -0.10
CA THR A 511 26.33 36.62 -1.27
C THR A 511 25.17 37.05 -2.16
N LEU A 512 24.14 36.22 -2.32
CA LEU A 512 22.93 36.59 -3.05
C LEU A 512 22.25 37.80 -2.40
N VAL A 513 21.98 37.74 -1.09
CA VAL A 513 21.33 38.84 -0.38
C VAL A 513 22.17 40.11 -0.43
N ALA A 514 23.48 40.00 -0.24
CA ALA A 514 24.40 41.14 -0.33
C ALA A 514 24.38 41.80 -1.71
N ARG A 515 24.37 41.01 -2.80
CA ARG A 515 24.29 41.53 -4.17
C ARG A 515 22.96 42.20 -4.47
N LEU A 516 21.84 41.62 -4.01
CA LEU A 516 20.52 42.22 -4.16
C LEU A 516 20.41 43.54 -3.38
N ALA A 517 20.85 43.54 -2.13
CA ALA A 517 20.80 44.74 -1.28
C ALA A 517 21.80 45.81 -1.76
N GLY A 518 22.94 45.44 -2.32
CA GLY A 518 23.92 46.36 -2.90
C GLY A 518 23.54 46.92 -4.29
N SER A 519 22.47 46.40 -4.90
CA SER A 519 22.07 46.70 -6.27
C SER A 519 21.64 48.16 -6.48
N ALA A 520 21.67 48.61 -7.74
CA ALA A 520 21.15 49.92 -8.11
C ALA A 520 19.63 50.02 -7.85
N GLU A 521 18.89 48.93 -8.01
CA GLU A 521 17.45 48.87 -7.72
C GLU A 521 17.17 49.16 -6.25
N PHE A 522 17.83 48.44 -5.34
CA PHE A 522 17.69 48.67 -3.90
C PHE A 522 18.07 50.11 -3.51
N TYR A 523 19.14 50.64 -4.10
CA TYR A 523 19.58 52.00 -3.82
C TYR A 523 18.57 53.06 -4.29
N ARG A 524 17.95 52.87 -5.46
CA ARG A 524 16.87 53.75 -5.93
C ARG A 524 15.66 53.69 -5.02
N GLN A 525 15.24 52.49 -4.59
CA GLN A 525 14.16 52.33 -3.61
C GLN A 525 14.48 53.03 -2.27
N ALA A 526 15.77 53.17 -1.96
CA ALA A 526 16.26 53.86 -0.78
C ALA A 526 16.41 55.38 -0.97
N GLY A 527 15.86 55.95 -2.04
CA GLY A 527 15.92 57.38 -2.35
C GLY A 527 17.28 57.83 -2.88
N SER A 528 18.11 56.91 -3.39
CA SER A 528 19.42 57.20 -3.99
C SER A 528 20.37 57.98 -3.08
N THR A 529 20.26 57.81 -1.76
CA THR A 529 21.18 58.41 -0.78
C THR A 529 21.85 57.34 0.09
N ARG A 530 23.05 57.64 0.61
CA ARG A 530 23.73 56.75 1.57
C ARG A 530 22.94 56.56 2.86
N SER A 531 22.30 57.63 3.35
CA SER A 531 21.47 57.58 4.56
C SER A 531 20.24 56.71 4.36
N GLY A 532 19.51 56.94 3.26
CA GLY A 532 18.36 56.13 2.89
C GLY A 532 18.72 54.66 2.67
N PHE A 533 19.87 54.38 2.02
CA PHE A 533 20.39 53.03 1.85
C PHE A 533 20.55 52.28 3.17
N VAL A 534 21.21 52.90 4.16
CA VAL A 534 21.40 52.27 5.49
C VAL A 534 20.06 52.04 6.18
N LYS A 535 19.15 53.02 6.16
CA LYS A 535 17.82 52.88 6.77
C LYS A 535 17.04 51.72 6.17
N LEU A 536 16.96 51.65 4.83
CA LEU A 536 16.26 50.56 4.15
C LEU A 536 16.92 49.21 4.40
N LEU A 537 18.26 49.16 4.40
CA LEU A 537 19.04 47.95 4.67
C LEU A 537 18.70 47.39 6.06
N PHE A 538 18.70 48.23 7.09
CA PHE A 538 18.38 47.82 8.46
C PHE A 538 16.95 47.30 8.56
N ARG A 539 15.99 48.00 7.94
CA ARG A 539 14.59 47.59 7.96
C ARG A 539 14.37 46.24 7.27
N ARG A 540 14.97 46.02 6.11
CA ARG A 540 14.76 44.79 5.30
C ARG A 540 15.59 43.60 5.79
N VAL A 541 16.82 43.83 6.25
CA VAL A 541 17.76 42.75 6.63
C VAL A 541 17.74 42.46 8.13
N LEU A 542 17.73 43.50 8.96
CA LEU A 542 17.79 43.37 10.43
C LEU A 542 16.42 43.47 11.11
N GLU A 543 15.35 43.74 10.34
CA GLU A 543 13.97 43.86 10.84
C GLU A 543 13.82 44.92 11.94
N ARG A 544 14.57 46.03 11.82
CA ARG A 544 14.46 47.20 12.71
C ARG A 544 14.86 48.48 12.02
N GLU A 545 14.47 49.61 12.59
CA GLU A 545 14.94 50.92 12.13
C GLU A 545 16.43 51.15 12.47
N ALA A 546 17.12 51.88 11.58
CA ALA A 546 18.48 52.31 11.80
C ALA A 546 18.51 53.50 12.78
N ARG A 547 19.37 53.42 13.80
CA ARG A 547 19.61 54.53 14.74
C ARG A 547 20.50 55.57 14.08
N ALA A 548 20.54 56.80 14.62
CA ALA A 548 21.40 57.87 14.09
C ALA A 548 22.88 57.45 13.99
N GLY A 549 23.40 56.73 15.00
CA GLY A 549 24.75 56.17 14.99
C GLY A 549 24.97 55.10 13.92
N ASP A 550 23.96 54.29 13.61
CA ASP A 550 24.01 53.29 12.54
C ASP A 550 24.16 54.00 11.18
N VAL A 551 23.33 55.01 10.92
CA VAL A 551 23.36 55.79 9.68
C VAL A 551 24.70 56.47 9.46
N LYS A 552 25.27 57.09 10.50
CA LYS A 552 26.60 57.72 10.44
C LYS A 552 27.68 56.70 10.11
N THR A 553 27.75 55.61 10.88
CA THR A 553 28.80 54.59 10.78
C THR A 553 28.75 53.86 9.43
N TRP A 554 27.58 53.32 9.08
CA TRP A 554 27.42 52.54 7.86
C TRP A 554 27.34 53.42 6.61
N GLY A 555 26.89 54.67 6.72
CA GLY A 555 26.94 55.64 5.62
C GLY A 555 28.39 55.99 5.24
N ALA A 556 29.26 56.18 6.23
CA ALA A 556 30.69 56.37 6.01
C ALA A 556 31.37 55.10 5.46
N ALA A 557 30.98 53.90 5.96
CA ALA A 557 31.47 52.64 5.42
C ALA A 557 31.02 52.42 3.95
N THR A 558 29.80 52.83 3.59
CA THR A 558 29.26 52.71 2.23
C THR A 558 30.07 53.54 1.24
N ALA A 559 30.54 54.72 1.66
CA ALA A 559 31.41 55.56 0.83
C ALA A 559 32.77 54.90 0.56
N ARG A 560 33.34 54.23 1.57
CA ARG A 560 34.68 53.65 1.52
C ARG A 560 34.73 52.27 0.85
N ARG A 561 33.69 51.45 1.04
CA ARG A 561 33.69 50.03 0.66
C ARG A 561 32.64 49.66 -0.39
N GLY A 562 31.73 50.59 -0.71
CA GLY A 562 30.60 50.34 -1.59
C GLY A 562 29.43 49.62 -0.91
N ARG A 563 28.27 49.64 -1.59
CA ARG A 563 26.98 49.16 -1.05
C ARG A 563 26.97 47.65 -0.81
N THR A 564 27.49 46.86 -1.75
CA THR A 564 27.49 45.39 -1.66
C THR A 564 28.32 44.90 -0.47
N SER A 565 29.50 45.49 -0.24
CA SER A 565 30.35 45.15 0.92
C SER A 565 29.66 45.53 2.23
N VAL A 566 29.00 46.69 2.30
CA VAL A 566 28.22 47.08 3.48
C VAL A 566 27.03 46.15 3.72
N ALA A 567 26.29 45.77 2.67
CA ALA A 567 25.20 44.82 2.78
C ALA A 567 25.67 43.45 3.28
N ASP A 568 26.80 42.96 2.77
CA ASP A 568 27.43 41.71 3.22
C ASP A 568 27.82 41.77 4.70
N MET A 569 28.49 42.85 5.15
CA MET A 569 28.87 43.02 6.55
C MET A 569 27.66 43.12 7.48
N VAL A 570 26.61 43.85 7.09
CA VAL A 570 25.38 44.00 7.90
C VAL A 570 24.63 42.67 7.97
N TYR A 571 24.48 41.97 6.84
CA TYR A 571 23.81 40.67 6.81
C TYR A 571 24.64 39.60 7.55
N GLY A 572 25.96 39.57 7.38
CA GLY A 572 26.90 38.66 8.05
C GLY A 572 27.19 39.00 9.52
N SER A 573 26.59 40.06 10.06
CA SER A 573 26.74 40.46 11.46
C SER A 573 26.12 39.44 12.42
N VAL A 574 26.50 39.51 13.71
CA VAL A 574 25.87 38.71 14.78
C VAL A 574 24.38 39.01 14.89
N GLU A 575 24.00 40.28 14.78
CA GLU A 575 22.60 40.69 14.77
C GLU A 575 21.83 40.06 13.59
N GLY A 576 22.39 40.14 12.38
CA GLY A 576 21.82 39.51 11.20
C GLY A 576 21.67 38.00 11.38
N ALA A 577 22.70 37.33 11.91
CA ALA A 577 22.66 35.90 12.22
C ALA A 577 21.54 35.56 13.22
N HIS A 578 21.37 36.34 14.28
CA HIS A 578 20.28 36.14 15.25
C HIS A 578 18.90 36.22 14.58
N ARG A 579 18.66 37.22 13.71
CA ARG A 579 17.37 37.33 12.98
C ARG A 579 17.09 36.11 12.12
N ARG A 580 18.11 35.58 11.45
CA ARG A 580 17.97 34.39 10.59
C ARG A 580 17.75 33.11 11.38
N ILE A 581 18.40 32.98 12.54
CA ILE A 581 18.14 31.89 13.49
C ILE A 581 16.69 31.97 13.96
N ASP A 582 16.21 33.14 14.38
CA ASP A 582 14.84 33.34 14.82
C ASP A 582 13.83 32.96 13.72
N ARG A 583 14.04 33.42 12.48
CA ARG A 583 13.21 33.04 11.33
C ARG A 583 13.23 31.55 11.06
N GLY A 584 14.41 30.91 11.07
CA GLY A 584 14.55 29.48 10.84
C GLY A 584 13.85 28.63 11.89
N TYR A 585 13.99 29.00 13.17
CA TYR A 585 13.32 28.32 14.28
C TYR A 585 11.80 28.43 14.18
N ARG A 586 11.25 29.61 13.87
CA ARG A 586 9.80 29.76 13.65
C ARG A 586 9.32 28.96 12.44
N ALA A 587 10.06 29.01 11.33
CA ALA A 587 9.67 28.36 10.09
C ALA A 587 9.68 26.82 10.18
N TYR A 588 10.74 26.23 10.74
CA TYR A 588 10.93 24.78 10.72
C TYR A 588 10.54 24.11 12.04
N LEU A 589 10.75 24.79 13.18
CA LEU A 589 10.48 24.23 14.51
C LEU A 589 9.24 24.84 15.20
N GLY A 590 8.63 25.88 14.61
CA GLY A 590 7.39 26.49 15.09
C GLY A 590 7.49 27.17 16.45
N ARG A 591 8.69 27.64 16.84
CA ARG A 591 8.94 28.33 18.11
C ARG A 591 10.12 29.28 17.99
N ALA A 592 10.38 30.08 19.01
CA ALA A 592 11.63 30.85 19.13
C ALA A 592 12.80 29.95 19.57
N PRO A 593 14.06 30.30 19.22
CA PRO A 593 15.24 29.65 19.78
C PRO A 593 15.42 30.02 21.25
N HIS A 594 15.99 29.09 22.03
CA HIS A 594 16.47 29.43 23.37
C HIS A 594 17.64 30.43 23.27
N PRO A 595 17.78 31.43 24.17
CA PRO A 595 18.85 32.42 24.09
C PRO A 595 20.26 31.83 23.91
N ALA A 596 20.61 30.80 24.70
CA ALA A 596 21.89 30.10 24.58
C ALA A 596 22.09 29.44 23.21
N ALA A 597 21.04 28.82 22.65
CA ALA A 597 21.09 28.20 21.33
C ALA A 597 21.21 29.24 20.21
N ARG A 598 20.61 30.43 20.40
CA ARG A 598 20.73 31.54 19.46
C ARG A 598 22.17 32.05 19.40
N THR A 599 22.80 32.25 20.54
CA THR A 599 24.20 32.70 20.63
C THR A 599 25.17 31.65 20.07
N SER A 600 25.06 30.39 20.49
CA SER A 600 26.00 29.33 20.05
C SER A 600 25.92 29.05 18.55
N ARG A 601 24.75 29.20 17.93
CA ARG A 601 24.56 29.00 16.48
C ARG A 601 25.00 30.19 15.64
N ALA A 602 25.12 31.40 16.20
CA ALA A 602 25.44 32.60 15.44
C ALA A 602 26.77 32.47 14.69
N ALA A 603 27.81 31.91 15.32
CA ALA A 603 29.09 31.65 14.69
C ALA A 603 28.97 30.66 13.51
N ALA A 604 28.20 29.59 13.68
CA ALA A 604 27.98 28.60 12.63
C ALA A 604 27.21 29.17 11.44
N VAL A 605 26.18 29.99 11.67
CA VAL A 605 25.43 30.67 10.60
C VAL A 605 26.32 31.62 9.81
N ARG A 606 27.19 32.37 10.50
CA ARG A 606 28.13 33.28 9.85
C ARG A 606 29.18 32.54 9.03
N ARG A 607 29.61 31.35 9.47
CA ARG A 607 30.62 30.54 8.79
C ARG A 607 30.05 29.72 7.63
N TYR A 608 28.88 29.09 7.81
CA TYR A 608 28.34 28.08 6.90
C TYR A 608 27.08 28.54 6.14
N GLY A 609 26.54 29.71 6.47
CA GLY A 609 25.40 30.30 5.80
C GLY A 609 24.05 29.68 6.17
N ASP A 610 23.00 30.24 5.55
CA ASP A 610 21.60 29.93 5.83
C ASP A 610 21.18 28.52 5.42
N GLU A 611 21.76 28.00 4.34
CA GLU A 611 21.47 26.64 3.88
C GLU A 611 21.93 25.60 4.91
N ALA A 612 23.09 25.81 5.56
CA ALA A 612 23.56 24.95 6.62
C ALA A 612 22.65 25.01 7.86
N LEU A 613 22.18 26.21 8.22
CA LEU A 613 21.20 26.39 9.30
C LEU A 613 19.90 25.64 9.00
N ARG A 614 19.33 25.83 7.81
CA ARG A 614 18.10 25.19 7.36
C ARG A 614 18.22 23.67 7.44
N ARG A 615 19.29 23.09 6.88
CA ARG A 615 19.56 21.66 6.94
C ARG A 615 19.69 21.14 8.38
N SER A 616 20.43 21.86 9.23
CA SER A 616 20.60 21.50 10.64
C SER A 616 19.26 21.45 11.38
N LEU A 617 18.42 22.48 11.23
CA LEU A 617 17.11 22.54 11.88
C LEU A 617 16.18 21.42 11.37
N MET A 618 16.12 21.23 10.05
CA MET A 618 15.27 20.21 9.44
C MET A 618 15.74 18.78 9.73
N SER A 619 17.04 18.56 9.97
CA SER A 619 17.54 17.23 10.35
C SER A 619 17.27 16.83 11.81
N SER A 620 16.83 17.79 12.63
CA SER A 620 16.67 17.58 14.07
C SER A 620 15.54 16.59 14.42
N SER A 621 15.65 15.96 15.59
CA SER A 621 14.59 15.11 16.13
C SER A 621 13.30 15.88 16.40
N GLU A 622 13.40 17.17 16.73
CA GLU A 622 12.24 18.04 16.91
C GLU A 622 11.49 18.25 15.60
N TYR A 623 12.19 18.56 14.50
CA TYR A 623 11.58 18.66 13.18
C TYR A 623 10.90 17.34 12.79
N ALA A 624 11.57 16.21 13.00
CA ALA A 624 11.00 14.89 12.71
C ALA A 624 9.74 14.59 13.55
N ARG A 625 9.66 15.03 14.81
CA ARG A 625 8.47 14.89 15.64
C ARG A 625 7.32 15.76 15.11
N ARG A 626 7.60 17.00 14.75
CA ARG A 626 6.61 17.91 14.15
C ARG A 626 6.10 17.39 12.81
N ALA A 627 6.96 16.80 12.00
CA ALA A 627 6.57 16.17 10.74
C ALA A 627 5.51 15.09 10.95
N ARG A 628 5.69 14.20 11.96
CA ARG A 628 4.72 13.15 12.33
C ARG A 628 3.43 13.65 12.98
N GLN A 629 3.40 14.90 13.47
CA GLN A 629 2.17 15.51 14.01
C GLN A 629 1.38 16.20 12.91
N ARG A 630 2.07 16.69 11.87
CA ARG A 630 1.46 17.38 10.72
C ARG A 630 0.86 16.42 9.69
N TYR A 631 1.40 15.19 9.61
CA TYR A 631 1.02 14.12 8.69
C TYR A 631 1.03 12.79 9.42
#